data_AF-A0A942KNZ3-F1
#
_entry.id   AF-A0A942KNZ3-F1
#
_cell.length_a   1.000
_cell.length_b   1.000
_cell.length_c   1.000
_cell.angle_alpha   90.00
_cell.angle_beta   90.00
_cell.angle_gamma   90.00
#
_symmetry.space_group_name_H-M   'P 1'
#
loop_
_entity.id
_entity.type
_entity.pdbx_description
1 polymer ?
#
loop_
_entity_poly.entity_id
_entity_poly.type
_entity_poly.pdbx_seq_one_letter_code
_entity_poly.pdbx_strand_id
1 'polypeptide(L)'
;MKASRLALAGLMVVLSVATFGVLAGCAPTDASQDPPAEVQEDATPAAEDPLSPQALVESRCSACHTLDRVQAAEYDRAGWERTVDRMVGKGLNLTDEEYAAIVEYLSTR
;
A
#
# COMPACT_ATOMS: atom_id res chain seq x y z
N MET A 1 -32.81 -8.76 -19.11
CA MET A 1 -33.51 -7.54 -19.54
C MET A 1 -32.71 -6.34 -19.04
N LYS A 2 -32.02 -5.63 -19.94
CA LYS A 2 -31.26 -4.41 -19.61
C LYS A 2 -32.25 -3.28 -19.38
N ALA A 3 -32.17 -2.62 -18.23
CA ALA A 3 -32.89 -1.39 -17.97
C ALA A 3 -31.91 -0.36 -17.39
N SER A 4 -31.20 0.29 -18.31
CA SER A 4 -30.54 1.57 -18.09
C SER A 4 -31.62 2.64 -17.96
N ARG A 5 -31.50 3.54 -16.98
CA ARG A 5 -32.28 4.78 -16.94
C ARG A 5 -31.34 5.94 -16.70
N LEU A 6 -30.93 6.54 -17.80
CA LEU A 6 -30.36 7.88 -17.89
C LEU A 6 -31.28 8.85 -17.15
N ALA A 7 -30.73 9.57 -16.18
CA ALA A 7 -31.38 10.74 -15.62
C ALA A 7 -31.08 11.94 -16.54
N LEU A 8 -32.18 12.60 -16.86
CA LEU A 8 -32.37 13.62 -17.88
C LEU A 8 -31.80 14.96 -17.43
N ALA A 9 -31.26 15.69 -18.41
CA ALA A 9 -30.80 17.06 -18.33
C ALA A 9 -31.85 18.01 -17.72
N GLY A 10 -31.38 19.00 -16.96
CA GLY A 10 -32.21 20.08 -16.45
C GLY A 10 -31.39 21.32 -16.10
N LEU A 11 -31.74 22.43 -16.77
CA LEU A 11 -31.59 23.83 -16.33
C LEU A 11 -30.15 24.41 -16.38
N MET A 12 -29.69 24.97 -17.51
CA MET A 12 -30.00 26.30 -18.05
C MET A 12 -29.75 27.48 -17.09
N VAL A 13 -28.75 28.31 -17.45
CA VAL A 13 -28.60 29.76 -17.15
C VAL A 13 -28.26 30.04 -15.66
N VAL A 14 -27.21 30.77 -15.27
CA VAL A 14 -26.96 32.18 -15.58
C VAL A 14 -25.48 32.53 -15.34
N LEU A 15 -24.95 33.26 -16.31
CA LEU A 15 -23.78 34.13 -16.29
C LEU A 15 -23.61 34.89 -14.95
N SER A 16 -22.45 34.79 -14.31
CA SER A 16 -22.00 35.73 -13.28
C SER A 16 -20.47 35.81 -13.29
N VAL A 17 -19.96 36.53 -14.31
CA VAL A 17 -18.58 37.02 -14.34
C VAL A 17 -18.46 38.09 -13.26
N ALA A 18 -18.05 37.68 -12.06
CA ALA A 18 -17.72 38.60 -10.98
C ALA A 18 -16.30 39.12 -11.19
N THR A 19 -16.25 40.34 -11.69
CA THR A 19 -15.10 41.24 -11.77
C THR A 19 -14.40 41.38 -10.41
N PHE A 20 -13.30 40.67 -10.21
CA PHE A 20 -12.34 41.01 -9.16
C PHE A 20 -11.35 42.04 -9.72
N GLY A 21 -11.62 43.30 -9.36
CA GLY A 21 -10.77 44.44 -9.68
C GLY A 21 -9.40 44.31 -9.03
N VAL A 22 -8.36 44.21 -9.86
CA VAL A 22 -6.97 44.36 -9.44
C VAL A 22 -6.61 45.83 -9.64
N LEU A 23 -6.67 46.59 -8.54
CA LEU A 23 -6.08 47.93 -8.47
C LEU A 23 -4.60 47.78 -8.11
N ALA A 24 -3.77 48.40 -8.95
CA ALA A 24 -2.33 48.47 -8.85
C ALA A 24 -1.85 49.11 -7.53
N GLY A 25 -0.91 48.46 -6.87
CA GLY A 25 -0.07 49.03 -5.82
C GLY A 25 1.39 48.67 -6.09
N CYS A 26 2.25 49.67 -6.22
CA CYS A 26 3.71 49.51 -6.31
C CYS A 26 4.36 49.53 -4.91
N ALA A 27 5.35 48.65 -4.77
CA ALA A 27 6.50 48.65 -3.84
C ALA A 27 6.32 48.11 -2.40
N PRO A 28 7.38 47.62 -1.73
CA PRO A 28 8.78 47.40 -2.17
C PRO A 28 9.27 45.94 -2.08
N THR A 29 10.38 45.67 -2.76
CA THR A 29 11.28 44.53 -2.53
C THR A 29 11.83 44.57 -1.11
N ASP A 30 11.71 43.49 -0.36
CA ASP A 30 12.55 43.21 0.79
C ASP A 30 12.80 41.69 0.94
N ALA A 31 14.08 41.39 1.13
CA ALA A 31 14.68 40.22 1.75
C ALA A 31 14.21 38.80 1.34
N SER A 32 15.15 38.09 0.69
CA SER A 32 15.55 36.73 1.03
C SER A 32 14.58 35.93 1.90
N GLN A 33 13.71 35.16 1.26
CA GLN A 33 13.35 33.86 1.82
C GLN A 33 14.25 32.84 1.13
N ASP A 34 15.46 32.71 1.68
CA ASP A 34 16.16 31.42 1.62
C ASP A 34 15.18 30.43 2.27
N PRO A 35 14.62 29.44 1.55
CA PRO A 35 13.84 28.42 2.21
C PRO A 35 14.77 27.79 3.25
N PRO A 36 14.33 27.62 4.52
CA PRO A 36 15.15 26.91 5.47
C PRO A 36 15.48 25.58 4.82
N ALA A 37 16.78 25.30 4.71
CA ALA A 37 17.29 24.00 4.35
C ALA A 37 16.42 22.97 5.07
N GLU A 38 15.63 22.24 4.29
CA GLU A 38 14.96 21.04 4.76
C GLU A 38 16.09 20.20 5.34
N VAL A 39 16.13 20.16 6.66
CA VAL A 39 16.80 19.14 7.42
C VAL A 39 16.29 17.84 6.82
N GLN A 40 17.11 17.25 5.96
CA GLN A 40 17.04 15.85 5.62
C GLN A 40 17.29 15.15 6.95
N GLU A 41 16.19 14.94 7.64
CA GLU A 41 16.11 14.08 8.80
C GLU A 41 16.62 12.72 8.32
N ASP A 42 17.72 12.34 8.96
CA ASP A 42 18.48 11.14 8.78
C ASP A 42 17.56 9.97 8.45
N ALA A 43 17.81 9.33 7.29
CA ALA A 43 17.05 8.21 6.80
C ALA A 43 17.22 7.03 7.77
N THR A 44 16.36 6.96 8.77
CA THR A 44 16.00 5.71 9.42
C THR A 44 15.58 4.78 8.29
N PRO A 45 16.16 3.58 8.13
CA PRO A 45 15.72 2.67 7.09
C PRO A 45 14.22 2.44 7.29
N ALA A 46 13.45 2.84 6.28
CA ALA A 46 12.01 2.69 6.27
C ALA A 46 11.70 1.23 6.58
N ALA A 47 11.11 0.98 7.75
CA ALA A 47 10.31 -0.20 7.92
C ALA A 47 9.19 -0.06 6.89
N GLU A 48 9.31 -0.76 5.77
CA GLU A 48 8.24 -0.86 4.78
C GLU A 48 6.97 -1.31 5.51
N ASP A 49 5.81 -0.72 5.15
CA ASP A 49 4.52 -1.12 5.73
C ASP A 49 4.39 -2.65 5.71
N PRO A 50 3.99 -3.29 6.82
CA PRO A 50 3.93 -4.74 6.88
C PRO A 50 2.94 -5.27 5.83
N LEU A 51 3.42 -6.17 4.98
CA LEU A 51 2.61 -6.83 3.96
C LEU A 51 1.42 -7.56 4.62
N SER A 52 0.29 -7.65 3.91
CA SER A 52 -0.82 -8.49 4.36
C SER A 52 -0.39 -9.97 4.44
N PRO A 53 -1.01 -10.81 5.29
CA PRO A 53 -0.61 -12.23 5.40
C PRO A 53 -0.67 -12.99 4.08
N GLN A 54 -1.66 -12.69 3.22
CA GLN A 54 -1.72 -13.24 1.87
C GLN A 54 -0.52 -12.79 1.01
N ALA A 55 -0.22 -11.48 1.02
CA ALA A 55 0.92 -10.94 0.27
C ALA A 55 2.27 -11.45 0.80
N LEU A 56 2.38 -11.73 2.11
CA LEU A 56 3.54 -12.40 2.71
C LEU A 56 3.71 -13.80 2.13
N VAL A 57 2.65 -14.61 2.07
CA VAL A 57 2.73 -15.94 1.45
C VAL A 57 3.12 -15.84 -0.02
N GLU A 58 2.50 -14.93 -0.77
CA GLU A 58 2.78 -14.75 -2.19
C GLU A 58 4.24 -14.33 -2.44
N SER A 59 4.76 -13.39 -1.64
CA SER A 59 6.12 -12.89 -1.75
C SER A 59 7.16 -13.91 -1.25
N ARG A 60 6.99 -14.41 -0.04
CA ARG A 60 8.00 -15.25 0.65
C ARG A 60 8.02 -16.67 0.10
N CYS A 61 6.85 -17.30 -0.10
CA CYS A 61 6.80 -18.71 -0.51
C CYS A 61 7.03 -18.94 -2.01
N SER A 62 7.01 -17.88 -2.83
CA SER A 62 7.34 -17.95 -4.26
C SER A 62 8.83 -17.73 -4.58
N ALA A 63 9.63 -17.32 -3.58
CA ALA A 63 11.03 -16.94 -3.78
C ALA A 63 11.93 -18.07 -4.31
N CYS A 64 11.56 -19.33 -4.07
CA CYS A 64 12.37 -20.50 -4.50
C CYS A 64 11.65 -21.44 -5.49
N HIS A 65 10.32 -21.39 -5.57
CA HIS A 65 9.50 -22.21 -6.47
C HIS A 65 8.08 -21.65 -6.58
N THR A 66 7.26 -22.17 -7.49
CA THR A 66 5.86 -21.75 -7.62
C THR A 66 5.03 -22.02 -6.36
N LEU A 67 3.92 -21.29 -6.20
CA LEU A 67 2.99 -21.45 -5.08
C LEU A 67 2.09 -22.68 -5.19
N ASP A 68 2.15 -23.44 -6.29
CA ASP A 68 1.24 -24.58 -6.54
C ASP A 68 1.26 -25.58 -5.38
N ARG A 69 2.43 -25.81 -4.77
CA ARG A 69 2.59 -26.69 -3.61
C ARG A 69 1.88 -26.18 -2.36
N VAL A 70 1.86 -24.85 -2.19
CA VAL A 70 1.18 -24.20 -1.07
C VAL A 70 -0.32 -24.21 -1.31
N GLN A 71 -0.78 -23.98 -2.53
CA GLN A 71 -2.21 -23.97 -2.88
C GLN A 71 -2.85 -25.36 -2.82
N ALA A 72 -2.09 -26.41 -3.15
CA ALA A 72 -2.57 -27.79 -3.12
C ALA A 72 -2.52 -28.44 -1.71
N ALA A 73 -2.01 -27.73 -0.70
CA ALA A 73 -1.82 -28.26 0.63
C ALA A 73 -2.90 -27.75 1.61
N GLU A 74 -3.48 -28.68 2.36
CA GLU A 74 -4.38 -28.43 3.47
C GLU A 74 -3.77 -29.09 4.71
N TYR A 75 -3.40 -28.27 5.69
CA TYR A 75 -2.83 -28.72 6.95
C TYR A 75 -3.47 -27.97 8.11
N ASP A 76 -3.42 -28.57 9.29
CA ASP A 76 -3.63 -27.85 10.53
C ASP A 76 -2.43 -26.91 10.83
N ARG A 77 -2.57 -26.07 11.85
CA ARG A 77 -1.52 -25.11 12.26
C ARG A 77 -0.18 -25.80 12.48
N ALA A 78 -0.16 -26.93 13.19
CA ALA A 78 1.06 -27.69 13.44
C ALA A 78 1.71 -28.24 12.15
N GLY A 79 0.90 -28.64 11.16
CA GLY A 79 1.40 -29.05 9.84
C GLY A 79 1.97 -27.90 9.03
N TRP A 80 1.40 -26.70 9.16
CA TRP A 80 1.96 -25.49 8.55
C TRP A 80 3.25 -25.04 9.22
N GLU A 81 3.33 -25.04 10.56
CA GLU A 81 4.57 -24.76 11.30
C GLU A 81 5.72 -25.65 10.81
N ARG A 82 5.51 -26.97 10.79
CA ARG A 82 6.51 -27.94 10.25
C ARG A 82 6.89 -27.67 8.80
N THR A 83 5.94 -27.21 7.99
CA THR A 83 6.17 -26.91 6.57
C THR A 83 7.02 -25.66 6.41
N VAL A 84 6.69 -24.58 7.13
CA VAL A 84 7.42 -23.31 7.09
C VAL A 84 8.83 -23.50 7.68
N ASP A 85 8.98 -24.21 8.81
CA ASP A 85 10.29 -24.55 9.40
C ASP A 85 11.19 -25.28 8.41
N ARG A 86 10.62 -26.25 7.68
CA ARG A 86 11.34 -26.97 6.64
C ARG A 86 11.80 -26.06 5.51
N MET A 87 11.04 -25.01 5.17
CA MET A 87 11.45 -24.03 4.16
C MET A 87 12.50 -23.06 4.71
N VAL A 88 12.38 -22.65 5.98
CA VAL A 88 13.42 -21.86 6.66
C VAL A 88 14.75 -22.60 6.66
N GLY A 89 14.75 -23.89 7.01
CA GLY A 89 15.94 -24.75 6.91
C GLY A 89 16.49 -24.95 5.49
N LYS A 90 15.73 -24.57 4.45
CA LYS A 90 16.16 -24.56 3.03
C LYS A 90 16.60 -23.18 2.54
N GLY A 91 16.59 -22.16 3.39
CA GLY A 91 17.04 -20.81 3.07
C GLY A 91 15.93 -19.77 2.93
N LEU A 92 14.67 -20.10 3.26
CA LEU A 92 13.64 -19.08 3.41
C LEU A 92 13.96 -18.20 4.63
N ASN A 93 14.09 -16.90 4.44
CA ASN A 93 14.32 -15.96 5.53
C ASN A 93 13.01 -15.25 5.89
N LEU A 94 12.59 -15.36 7.14
CA LEU A 94 11.40 -14.72 7.70
C LEU A 94 11.77 -14.06 9.03
N THR A 95 11.12 -12.96 9.37
CA THR A 95 11.08 -12.51 10.77
C THR A 95 10.11 -13.39 11.58
N ASP A 96 10.17 -13.30 12.91
CA ASP A 96 9.25 -14.02 13.79
C ASP A 96 7.78 -13.60 13.55
N GLU A 97 7.56 -12.31 13.26
CA GLU A 97 6.24 -11.77 12.94
C GLU A 97 5.72 -12.30 11.59
N GLU A 98 6.58 -12.34 10.56
CA GLU A 98 6.21 -12.90 9.26
C GLU A 98 5.91 -14.40 9.35
N TYR A 99 6.72 -15.13 10.12
CA TYR A 99 6.49 -16.55 10.38
C TYR A 99 5.10 -16.77 10.99
N ALA A 100 4.79 -16.05 12.07
CA ALA A 100 3.52 -16.18 12.77
C ALA A 100 2.33 -15.81 11.87
N ALA A 101 2.45 -14.71 11.11
CA ALA A 101 1.40 -14.26 10.19
C ALA A 101 1.14 -15.27 9.06
N ILE A 102 2.20 -15.86 8.49
CA ILE A 102 2.09 -16.89 7.45
C ILE A 102 1.42 -18.14 8.00
N VAL A 103 1.88 -18.67 9.14
CA VAL A 103 1.32 -19.89 9.74
C VAL A 103 -0.16 -19.71 10.08
N GLU A 104 -0.51 -18.58 10.70
CA GLU A 104 -1.90 -18.28 11.06
C GLU A 104 -2.77 -18.27 9.80
N TYR A 105 -2.41 -17.45 8.81
CA TYR A 105 -3.17 -17.33 7.56
C TYR A 105 -3.33 -18.66 6.83
N LEU A 106 -2.26 -19.44 6.70
CA LEU A 106 -2.32 -20.73 6.00
C LEU A 106 -3.20 -21.75 6.73
N SER A 107 -3.30 -21.66 8.05
CA SER A 107 -4.10 -22.57 8.88
C SER A 107 -5.60 -22.24 8.95
N THR A 108 -6.01 -21.03 8.54
CA THR A 108 -7.40 -20.55 8.65
C THR A 108 -8.07 -20.22 7.32
N ARG A 109 -7.34 -20.31 6.20
CA ARG A 109 -7.84 -19.95 4.86
C ARG A 109 -8.70 -21.03 4.20
#